data_AF-A0A7Y3XVB7-F1
#
_entry.id   AF-A0A7Y3XVB7-F1
#
_cell.length_a   1.000
_cell.length_b   1.000
_cell.length_c   1.000
_cell.angle_alpha   90.00
_cell.angle_beta   90.00
_cell.angle_gamma   90.00
#
_symmetry.space_group_name_H-M   'P 1'
#
loop_
_entity.id
_entity.type
_entity.pdbx_description
1 polymer ?
#
loop_
_entity_poly.entity_id
_entity_poly.type
_entity_poly.pdbx_seq_one_letter_code
_entity_poly.pdbx_strand_id
1 'polypeptide(L)' 'VKTTVTDEPGTPGNPGGTNEGDLVKVTITADQTSVAENVKPTFTVHVNQPLDHDLVVTLSNNAQVTIKAGDTSVK' A
#
# COMPACT_ATOMS: atom_id res chain seq x y z
N VAL A 1 28.44 -6.16 -27.23
CA VAL A 1 27.00 -5.87 -26.99
C VAL A 1 26.85 -5.49 -25.53
N LYS A 2 26.30 -4.30 -25.23
CA LYS A 2 26.03 -3.83 -23.86
C LYS A 2 24.52 -3.82 -23.69
N THR A 3 24.00 -4.63 -22.78
CA THR A 3 22.59 -4.60 -22.37
C THR A 3 22.46 -3.65 -21.19
N THR A 4 21.81 -2.52 -21.37
CA THR A 4 21.40 -1.64 -20.25
C THR A 4 20.08 -2.16 -19.70
N VAL A 5 20.08 -2.57 -18.43
CA VAL A 5 18.85 -2.80 -17.68
C VAL A 5 18.43 -1.45 -17.11
N THR A 6 17.23 -1.00 -17.45
CA THR A 6 16.58 0.15 -16.80
C THR A 6 15.69 -0.44 -15.73
N ASP A 7 15.95 -0.08 -14.48
CA ASP A 7 15.07 -0.38 -13.35
C ASP A 7 13.99 0.71 -13.25
N GLU A 8 12.88 0.39 -12.59
CA GLU A 8 11.65 1.20 -12.60
C GLU A 8 11.83 2.54 -11.85
N PRO A 9 11.22 3.65 -12.34
CA PRO A 9 11.51 4.97 -11.80
C PRO A 9 10.62 5.36 -10.60
N GLY A 10 11.27 5.84 -9.53
CA GLY A 10 10.65 6.57 -8.42
C GLY A 10 11.55 7.63 -7.77
N THR A 11 12.56 8.20 -8.43
CA THR A 11 12.46 9.32 -9.39
C THR A 11 13.27 8.99 -10.65
N PRO A 12 12.85 9.38 -11.87
CA PRO A 12 13.65 9.15 -13.06
C PRO A 12 15.04 9.80 -12.97
N GLY A 13 16.11 9.02 -13.13
CA GLY A 13 17.38 9.56 -13.68
C GLY A 13 18.66 9.56 -12.85
N ASN A 14 18.80 8.82 -11.74
CA ASN A 14 20.13 8.68 -11.12
C ASN A 14 20.50 7.24 -10.70
N PRO A 15 21.26 6.50 -11.52
CA PRO A 15 21.83 5.22 -11.14
C PRO A 15 22.92 5.40 -10.07
N GLY A 16 22.63 5.03 -8.82
CA GLY A 16 23.63 4.88 -7.75
C GLY A 16 23.20 5.49 -6.41
N GLY A 17 23.17 4.65 -5.37
CA GLY A 17 22.80 5.01 -3.99
C GLY A 17 22.04 3.89 -3.27
N THR A 18 21.70 4.10 -2.00
CA THR A 18 20.71 3.28 -1.26
C THR A 18 19.33 3.49 -1.88
N ASN A 19 19.07 2.81 -2.99
CA ASN A 19 17.80 2.85 -3.69
C ASN A 19 16.77 2.03 -2.90
N GLU A 20 15.73 2.68 -2.38
CA GLU A 20 14.60 2.01 -1.71
C GLU A 20 13.52 1.55 -2.72
N GLY A 21 13.70 1.82 -4.03
CA GLY A 21 12.76 1.47 -5.09
C GLY A 21 11.37 2.11 -4.94
N ASP A 22 10.38 1.59 -5.67
CA ASP A 22 8.96 1.93 -5.53
C ASP A 22 8.39 1.27 -4.26
N LEU A 23 8.85 1.74 -3.10
CA LEU A 23 8.48 1.16 -1.81
C LEU A 23 7.00 1.39 -1.51
N VAL A 24 6.22 0.32 -1.64
CA VAL A 24 4.80 0.29 -1.25
C VAL A 24 4.70 0.06 0.26
N LYS A 25 4.11 1.03 0.97
CA LYS A 25 3.86 0.98 2.41
C LYS A 25 2.37 0.86 2.66
N VAL A 26 1.98 -0.16 3.41
CA VAL A 26 0.60 -0.36 3.86
C VAL A 26 0.47 0.08 5.31
N THR A 27 -0.56 0.88 5.61
CA THR A 27 -0.90 1.27 6.98
C THR A 27 -2.36 0.92 7.27
N ILE A 28 -2.68 0.74 8.54
CA ILE A 28 -4.06 0.52 9.01
C ILE A 28 -4.35 1.47 10.16
N THR A 29 -5.47 2.17 10.08
CA THR A 29 -5.91 3.12 11.11
C THR A 29 -7.28 2.70 11.63
N ALA A 30 -7.46 2.74 12.94
CA ALA A 30 -8.80 2.65 13.52
C ALA A 30 -9.59 3.92 13.17
N ASP A 31 -10.83 3.77 12.74
CA ASP A 31 -11.68 4.90 12.39
C ASP A 31 -12.15 5.69 13.62
N GLN A 32 -12.03 5.07 14.81
CA GLN A 32 -12.46 5.62 16.09
C GLN A 32 -11.42 5.28 17.17
N THR A 33 -11.22 6.19 18.13
CA THR A 33 -10.29 5.99 19.27
C THR A 33 -10.83 5.01 20.31
N SER A 34 -12.16 4.90 20.41
CA SER A 34 -12.86 3.94 21.25
C SER A 34 -14.18 3.53 20.59
N VAL A 35 -14.65 2.33 20.93
CA VAL A 35 -15.92 1.78 20.46
C VAL A 35 -16.74 1.33 21.66
N ALA A 36 -18.06 1.52 21.60
CA ALA A 36 -18.96 0.93 22.58
C ALA A 36 -19.05 -0.59 22.39
N GLU A 37 -19.33 -1.34 23.45
CA GLU A 37 -19.30 -2.82 23.42
C GLU A 37 -20.28 -3.44 22.41
N ASN A 38 -21.37 -2.73 22.08
CA ASN A 38 -22.37 -3.15 21.11
C ASN A 38 -22.10 -2.65 19.68
N VAL A 39 -20.97 -1.98 19.44
CA VAL A 39 -20.59 -1.41 18.14
C VAL A 39 -19.36 -2.14 17.62
N LYS A 40 -19.43 -2.60 16.35
CA LYS A 40 -18.27 -3.21 15.69
C LYS A 40 -17.22 -2.13 15.40
N PRO A 41 -15.94 -2.36 15.73
CA PRO A 41 -14.87 -1.47 15.30
C PRO A 41 -14.72 -1.49 13.78
N THR A 42 -14.32 -0.35 13.23
CA THR A 42 -14.04 -0.16 11.80
C THR A 42 -12.62 0.36 11.64
N PHE A 43 -12.00 -0.02 10.54
CA PHE A 43 -10.62 0.30 10.22
C PHE A 43 -10.54 0.71 8.77
N THR A 44 -9.62 1.60 8.46
CA THR A 44 -9.27 1.96 7.09
C THR A 44 -7.86 1.48 6.82
N VAL A 45 -7.68 0.72 5.74
CA VAL A 45 -6.38 0.31 5.22
C VAL A 45 -5.95 1.32 4.17
N HIS A 46 -4.69 1.75 4.21
CA HIS A 46 -4.13 2.73 3.27
C HIS A 46 -2.86 2.19 2.61
N VAL A 47 -2.59 2.70 1.42
CA VAL A 47 -1.31 2.57 0.72
C VAL A 47 -0.74 3.96 0.44
N ASN A 48 0.58 4.10 0.49
CA ASN A 48 1.28 5.38 0.37
C ASN A 48 1.23 6.02 -1.03
N GLN A 49 0.73 5.32 -2.04
CA GLN A 49 0.60 5.80 -3.42
C GLN A 49 -0.48 5.01 -4.17
N PRO A 50 -1.13 5.61 -5.18
CA PRO A 50 -1.96 4.85 -6.11
C PRO A 50 -1.14 3.76 -6.78
N LEU A 51 -1.75 2.60 -6.99
CA LEU A 51 -1.11 1.47 -7.67
C LEU A 51 -1.80 1.22 -9.01
N ASP A 52 -1.06 0.72 -10.00
CA ASP A 52 -1.60 0.38 -11.32
C ASP A 52 -2.43 -0.91 -11.32
N HIS A 53 -2.36 -1.69 -10.24
CA HIS A 53 -3.07 -2.95 -10.06
C HIS A 53 -3.75 -3.00 -8.69
N ASP A 54 -4.78 -3.84 -8.58
CA ASP A 54 -5.44 -4.13 -7.31
C ASP A 54 -4.43 -4.73 -6.31
N LEU A 55 -4.45 -4.22 -5.08
CA LEU A 55 -3.70 -4.78 -3.96
C LEU A 55 -4.65 -5.55 -3.03
N VAL A 56 -4.41 -6.85 -2.90
CA VAL A 56 -5.13 -7.70 -1.94
C VAL A 56 -4.33 -7.81 -0.64
N VAL A 57 -4.91 -7.31 0.44
CA VAL A 57 -4.34 -7.36 1.80
C VAL A 57 -5.05 -8.44 2.59
N THR A 58 -4.32 -9.45 3.04
CA THR A 58 -4.80 -10.46 3.98
C THR A 58 -4.50 -10.01 5.40
N LEU A 59 -5.55 -9.80 6.19
CA LEU A 59 -5.45 -9.42 7.59
C LEU A 59 -5.15 -10.66 8.46
N SER A 60 -4.67 -10.43 9.68
CA SER A 60 -4.31 -11.50 10.63
C SER A 60 -5.48 -12.41 11.02
N ASN A 61 -6.72 -11.96 10.85
CA ASN A 61 -7.94 -12.73 11.04
C ASN A 61 -8.38 -13.50 9.78
N ASN A 62 -7.53 -13.59 8.75
CA ASN A 62 -7.79 -14.18 7.43
C ASN A 62 -8.83 -13.45 6.57
N ALA A 63 -9.34 -12.29 7.00
CA ALA A 63 -10.15 -11.45 6.13
C ALA A 63 -9.28 -10.88 5.01
N GLN A 64 -9.87 -10.69 3.84
CA GLN A 64 -9.22 -10.05 2.70
C GLN A 64 -9.87 -8.71 2.41
N VAL A 65 -9.03 -7.73 2.14
CA VAL A 65 -9.41 -6.38 1.76
C VAL A 65 -8.71 -6.05 0.45
N THR A 66 -9.44 -5.49 -0.52
CA THR A 66 -8.88 -5.15 -1.84
C THR A 66 -8.84 -3.64 -2.00
N ILE A 67 -7.65 -3.06 -2.08
CA ILE A 67 -7.45 -1.69 -2.56
C ILE A 67 -7.45 -1.75 -4.08
N LYS A 68 -8.37 -1.04 -4.73
CA LYS A 68 -8.45 -1.05 -6.20
C LYS A 68 -7.30 -0.26 -6.82
N ALA A 69 -6.94 -0.64 -8.04
CA ALA A 69 -6.01 0.15 -8.84
C ALA A 69 -6.46 1.62 -8.90
N GLY A 70 -5.52 2.54 -8.69
CA GLY A 70 -5.77 3.98 -8.61
C GLY A 70 -6.24 4.48 -7.23
N ASP A 71 -6.75 3.61 -6.36
CA ASP A 71 -7.14 3.98 -5.00
C ASP A 71 -5.95 3.92 -4.03
N THR A 72 -6.05 4.71 -2.96
CA THR A 72 -5.05 4.73 -1.88
C THR A 72 -5.58 4.22 -0.55
N SER A 73 -6.88 3.94 -0.45
CA SER A 73 -7.48 3.48 0.80
C SER A 73 -8.78 2.71 0.59
N VAL A 74 -9.15 1.89 1.58
CA VAL A 74 -10.36 1.07 1.59
C VAL A 74 -10.76 0.74 3.03
N LYS A 75 -12.05 0.49 3.26
CA LYS A 75 -12.63 0.14 4.56
C LYS A 75 -13.06 -1.33 4.62
#